data_AF-A0A1G6NQ93-F1
#
_entry.id   AF-A0A1G6NQ93-F1
#
_cell.length_a   1.000
_cell.length_b   1.000
_cell.length_c   1.000
_cell.angle_alpha   90.00
_cell.angle_beta   90.00
_cell.angle_gamma   90.00
#
_symmetry.space_group_name_H-M   'P 1'
#
loop_
_entity.id
_entity.type
_entity.pdbx_description
1 polymer ?
#
loop_
_entity_poly.entity_id
_entity_poly.type
_entity_poly.pdbx_seq_one_letter_code
_entity_poly.pdbx_strand_id
1 'polypeptide(L)'
;MSIPEADKERLDGHAVEAELLEDWRVMFSALHARFRTGDFATGLALVNAIGEAAEAANHHPDVDLTYPLVTVRLASHDVGGITARDVRLARAISDAAGRLGADADPAGVSVTELALDTHDRHEIMPFWAAVLGYETSAGDDRELVDPDGSRPTLWFQESDHRSPEGVEQRFHLDVRVPPETAEQRIRAAVDAGGRLVSDGRAPSYWVLADAQGNQACITTWLGREV
;
A
#
# COMPACT_ATOMS: atom_id res chain seq x y z
N MET A 1 -15.62 -23.59 2.55
CA MET A 1 -16.54 -23.97 1.46
C MET A 1 -15.85 -23.66 0.13
N SER A 2 -16.01 -24.46 -0.92
CA SER A 2 -15.34 -24.16 -2.21
C SER A 2 -16.00 -22.95 -2.87
N ILE A 3 -15.22 -21.96 -3.29
CA ILE A 3 -15.70 -20.79 -4.05
C ILE A 3 -16.12 -21.26 -5.45
N PRO A 4 -17.33 -20.92 -5.95
CA PRO A 4 -17.76 -21.26 -7.31
C PRO A 4 -16.84 -20.66 -8.38
N GLU A 5 -16.62 -21.36 -9.50
CA GLU A 5 -15.73 -20.86 -10.56
C GLU A 5 -16.19 -19.55 -11.20
N ALA A 6 -17.50 -19.34 -11.34
CA ALA A 6 -18.04 -18.06 -11.82
C ALA A 6 -17.68 -16.88 -10.90
N ASP A 7 -17.48 -17.13 -9.60
CA ASP A 7 -17.08 -16.10 -8.63
C ASP A 7 -15.55 -15.84 -8.63
N LYS A 8 -14.78 -16.56 -9.45
CA LYS A 8 -13.34 -16.33 -9.66
C LYS A 8 -13.04 -15.53 -10.92
N GLU A 9 -14.06 -15.24 -11.73
CA GLU A 9 -13.89 -14.43 -12.94
C GLU A 9 -13.57 -12.98 -12.58
N ARG A 10 -12.43 -12.48 -13.09
CA ARG A 10 -12.02 -11.10 -12.89
C ARG A 10 -12.87 -10.17 -13.75
N LEU A 11 -13.35 -9.10 -13.12
CA LEU A 11 -14.04 -8.01 -13.80
C LEU A 11 -13.00 -6.99 -14.29
N ASP A 12 -13.22 -6.45 -15.49
CA ASP A 12 -12.49 -5.27 -15.93
C ASP A 12 -13.13 -3.99 -15.37
N GLY A 13 -12.46 -2.84 -15.55
CA GLY A 13 -12.94 -1.57 -15.00
C GLY A 13 -14.32 -1.14 -15.52
N HIS A 14 -14.68 -1.50 -16.77
CA HIS A 14 -15.97 -1.12 -17.35
C HIS A 14 -17.10 -1.97 -16.74
N ALA A 15 -16.85 -3.27 -16.54
CA ALA A 15 -17.77 -4.16 -15.86
C ALA A 15 -18.02 -3.72 -14.42
N VAL A 16 -17.00 -3.27 -13.70
CA VAL A 16 -17.15 -2.74 -12.33
C VAL A 16 -17.90 -1.40 -12.33
N GLU A 17 -17.61 -0.50 -13.27
CA GLU A 17 -18.32 0.79 -13.37
C GLU A 17 -19.82 0.60 -13.64
N ALA A 18 -20.18 -0.40 -14.45
CA ALA A 18 -21.57 -0.75 -14.74
C ALA A 18 -22.36 -1.22 -13.50
N GLU A 19 -21.69 -1.62 -12.42
CA GLU A 19 -22.32 -2.02 -11.15
C GLU A 19 -22.74 -0.82 -10.28
N LEU A 20 -22.45 0.41 -10.70
CA LEU A 20 -22.90 1.69 -10.10
C LEU A 20 -22.60 1.82 -8.60
N LEU A 21 -21.38 1.50 -8.20
CA LEU A 21 -20.92 1.61 -6.81
C LEU A 21 -20.50 3.06 -6.47
N GLU A 22 -21.46 3.93 -6.17
CA GLU A 22 -21.21 5.37 -5.97
C GLU A 22 -20.20 5.69 -4.85
N ASP A 23 -20.16 4.88 -3.79
CA ASP A 23 -19.24 5.03 -2.65
C ASP A 23 -17.82 4.53 -2.94
N TRP A 24 -17.65 3.70 -3.97
CA TRP A 24 -16.43 2.94 -4.23
C TRP A 24 -15.68 3.44 -5.45
N ARG A 25 -14.36 3.35 -5.43
CA ARG A 25 -13.49 3.67 -6.57
C ARG A 25 -12.62 2.48 -6.91
N VAL A 26 -12.53 2.17 -8.20
CA VAL A 26 -11.54 1.24 -8.72
C VAL A 26 -10.19 1.93 -8.66
N MET A 27 -9.28 1.40 -7.85
CA MET A 27 -7.89 1.84 -7.79
C MET A 27 -7.03 0.60 -8.04
N PHE A 28 -6.34 0.58 -9.18
CA PHE A 28 -5.56 -0.58 -9.64
C PHE A 28 -6.43 -1.85 -9.72
N SER A 29 -6.07 -2.90 -8.97
CA SER A 29 -6.72 -4.21 -8.96
C SER A 29 -7.75 -4.38 -7.83
N ALA A 30 -8.16 -3.29 -7.16
CA ALA A 30 -9.03 -3.33 -5.99
C ALA A 30 -10.12 -2.24 -6.00
N LEU A 31 -11.20 -2.52 -5.27
CA LEU A 31 -12.22 -1.54 -4.90
C LEU A 31 -11.84 -0.86 -3.59
N HIS A 32 -11.91 0.46 -3.54
CA HIS A 32 -11.64 1.26 -2.34
C HIS A 32 -12.83 2.12 -1.95
N ALA A 33 -13.16 2.15 -0.66
CA ALA A 33 -14.11 3.10 -0.08
C ALA A 33 -13.57 3.72 1.21
N ARG A 34 -14.08 4.92 1.51
CA ARG A 34 -13.73 5.71 2.68
C ARG A 34 -15.03 6.17 3.33
N PHE A 35 -15.23 5.88 4.61
CA PHE A 35 -16.44 6.26 5.35
C PHE A 35 -16.08 7.14 6.54
N ARG A 36 -16.57 8.38 6.56
CA ARG A 36 -16.41 9.30 7.69
C ARG A 36 -17.40 8.92 8.77
N THR A 37 -16.88 8.55 9.94
CA THR A 37 -17.71 7.99 11.01
C THR A 37 -18.06 9.02 12.07
N GLY A 38 -17.41 10.20 12.05
CA GLY A 38 -17.60 11.28 13.02
C GLY A 38 -16.97 11.01 14.39
N ASP A 39 -17.11 9.78 14.88
CA ASP A 39 -16.50 9.27 16.09
C ASP A 39 -16.00 7.82 15.94
N PHE A 40 -15.19 7.39 16.91
CA PHE A 40 -14.58 6.06 16.91
C PHE A 40 -15.58 4.93 17.20
N ALA A 41 -16.63 5.17 17.99
CA ALA A 41 -17.60 4.14 18.34
C ALA A 41 -18.46 3.75 17.13
N THR A 42 -18.87 4.73 16.33
CA THR A 42 -19.54 4.54 15.04
C THR A 42 -18.63 3.81 14.05
N GLY A 43 -17.33 4.18 14.01
CA GLY A 43 -16.36 3.45 13.20
C GLY A 43 -16.19 2.00 13.61
N LEU A 44 -16.08 1.71 14.91
CA LEU A 44 -16.02 0.33 15.41
C LEU A 44 -17.30 -0.46 15.09
N ALA A 45 -18.48 0.16 15.20
CA ALA A 45 -19.73 -0.47 14.82
C ALA A 45 -19.78 -0.82 13.33
N LEU A 46 -19.25 0.05 12.46
CA LEU A 46 -19.13 -0.22 11.03
C LEU A 46 -18.15 -1.36 10.75
N VAL A 47 -16.98 -1.39 11.41
CA VAL A 47 -16.01 -2.50 11.29
C VAL A 47 -16.65 -3.84 11.68
N ASN A 48 -17.42 -3.88 12.78
CA ASN A 48 -18.12 -5.10 13.18
C ASN A 48 -19.12 -5.56 12.10
N ALA A 49 -19.90 -4.64 11.54
CA ALA A 49 -20.85 -4.94 10.47
C ALA A 49 -20.13 -5.43 9.18
N ILE A 50 -18.98 -4.85 8.85
CA ILE A 50 -18.13 -5.31 7.74
C ILE A 50 -17.64 -6.74 8.02
N GLY A 51 -17.16 -7.02 9.23
CA GLY A 51 -16.70 -8.35 9.63
C GLY A 51 -17.79 -9.40 9.52
N GLU A 52 -19.00 -9.10 9.99
CA GLU A 52 -20.16 -10.00 9.86
C GLU A 52 -20.51 -10.27 8.40
N ALA A 53 -20.51 -9.25 7.54
CA ALA A 53 -20.77 -9.39 6.11
C ALA A 53 -19.67 -10.20 5.39
N ALA A 54 -18.41 -9.99 5.76
CA ALA A 54 -17.26 -10.70 5.22
C ALA A 54 -17.29 -12.20 5.57
N GLU A 55 -17.56 -12.53 6.84
CA GLU A 55 -17.72 -13.92 7.29
C GLU A 55 -18.89 -14.61 6.59
N ALA A 56 -20.04 -13.94 6.47
CA ALA A 56 -21.19 -14.47 5.74
C ALA A 56 -20.87 -14.71 4.24
N ALA A 57 -20.02 -13.87 3.65
CA ALA A 57 -19.60 -13.99 2.26
C ALA A 57 -18.44 -14.99 2.06
N ASN A 58 -17.75 -15.41 3.13
CA ASN A 58 -16.45 -16.09 3.05
C ASN A 58 -15.49 -15.36 2.09
N HIS A 59 -15.45 -14.03 2.21
CA HIS A 59 -14.66 -13.12 1.40
C HIS A 59 -14.31 -11.91 2.25
N HIS A 60 -13.03 -11.63 2.44
CA HIS A 60 -12.57 -10.73 3.50
C HIS A 60 -11.90 -9.48 2.92
N PRO A 61 -12.31 -8.26 3.35
CA PRO A 61 -11.63 -7.02 3.00
C PRO A 61 -10.42 -6.75 3.90
N ASP A 62 -9.55 -5.84 3.46
CA ASP A 62 -8.66 -5.11 4.36
C ASP A 62 -9.40 -3.88 4.89
N VAL A 63 -9.31 -3.63 6.20
CA VAL A 63 -10.05 -2.56 6.88
C VAL A 63 -9.14 -1.81 7.84
N ASP A 64 -8.99 -0.50 7.64
CA ASP A 64 -8.34 0.38 8.62
C ASP A 64 -9.37 1.23 9.36
N LEU A 65 -9.30 1.19 10.69
CA LEU A 65 -10.06 2.06 11.57
C LEU A 65 -9.13 3.12 12.16
N THR A 66 -9.39 4.37 11.83
CA THR A 66 -8.76 5.54 12.44
C THR A 66 -9.80 6.38 13.18
N TYR A 67 -9.37 7.40 13.92
CA TYR A 67 -10.31 8.22 14.70
C TYR A 67 -11.48 8.79 13.87
N PRO A 68 -11.28 9.37 12.66
CA PRO A 68 -12.40 9.94 11.89
C PRO A 68 -12.96 9.03 10.79
N LEU A 69 -12.36 7.86 10.53
CA LEU A 69 -12.54 7.18 9.24
C LEU A 69 -12.41 5.66 9.35
N VAL A 70 -13.26 4.96 8.61
CA VAL A 70 -13.05 3.57 8.19
C VAL A 70 -12.70 3.55 6.71
N THR A 71 -11.55 2.99 6.34
CA THR A 71 -11.19 2.72 4.94
C THR A 71 -11.27 1.24 4.67
N VAL A 72 -11.80 0.89 3.50
CA VAL A 72 -12.01 -0.49 3.10
C VAL A 72 -11.40 -0.73 1.73
N ARG A 73 -10.63 -1.81 1.60
CA ARG A 73 -10.10 -2.32 0.34
C ARG A 73 -10.66 -3.71 0.08
N LEU A 74 -11.16 -3.94 -1.13
CA LEU A 74 -11.72 -5.21 -1.58
C LEU A 74 -10.99 -5.69 -2.83
N ALA A 75 -10.43 -6.90 -2.74
CA ALA A 75 -9.92 -7.65 -3.87
C ALA A 75 -10.07 -9.16 -3.61
N SER A 76 -10.25 -9.93 -4.67
CA SER A 76 -10.19 -11.39 -4.63
C SER A 76 -8.75 -11.86 -4.70
N HIS A 77 -8.13 -12.05 -3.52
CA HIS A 77 -6.71 -12.41 -3.39
C HIS A 77 -6.32 -13.69 -4.12
N ASP A 78 -7.23 -14.67 -4.22
CA ASP A 78 -7.00 -15.95 -4.88
C ASP A 78 -6.82 -15.84 -6.39
N VAL A 79 -7.30 -14.75 -7.00
CA VAL A 79 -7.20 -14.50 -8.46
C VAL A 79 -6.51 -13.18 -8.80
N GLY A 80 -6.11 -12.39 -7.80
CA GLY A 80 -5.39 -11.13 -7.98
C GLY A 80 -6.20 -10.09 -8.78
N GLY A 81 -7.40 -9.75 -8.32
CA GLY A 81 -8.22 -8.70 -8.93
C GLY A 81 -9.62 -8.58 -8.36
N ILE A 82 -10.43 -7.72 -8.98
CA ILE A 82 -11.84 -7.50 -8.60
C ILE A 82 -12.70 -8.59 -9.24
N THR A 83 -13.59 -9.21 -8.47
CA THR A 83 -14.59 -10.15 -8.96
C THR A 83 -15.99 -9.75 -8.52
N ALA A 84 -17.01 -10.52 -8.93
CA ALA A 84 -18.37 -10.35 -8.43
C ALA A 84 -18.50 -10.50 -6.89
N ARG A 85 -17.56 -11.18 -6.22
CA ARG A 85 -17.52 -11.27 -4.75
C ARG A 85 -17.26 -9.91 -4.12
N ASP A 86 -16.31 -9.17 -4.67
CA ASP A 86 -15.94 -7.83 -4.22
C ASP A 86 -17.12 -6.86 -4.38
N VAL A 87 -17.79 -6.88 -5.53
CA VAL A 87 -18.98 -6.04 -5.80
C VAL A 87 -20.12 -6.32 -4.82
N ARG A 88 -20.41 -7.61 -4.54
CA ARG A 88 -21.47 -7.98 -3.59
C ARG A 88 -21.16 -7.51 -2.17
N LEU A 89 -19.91 -7.69 -1.73
CA LEU A 89 -19.50 -7.25 -0.40
C LEU A 89 -19.46 -5.71 -0.31
N ALA A 90 -19.00 -5.02 -1.35
CA ALA A 90 -19.01 -3.57 -1.42
C ALA A 90 -20.42 -2.98 -1.17
N ARG A 91 -21.45 -3.57 -1.80
CA ARG A 91 -22.86 -3.16 -1.58
C ARG A 91 -23.31 -3.38 -0.15
N ALA A 92 -23.02 -4.55 0.43
CA ALA A 92 -23.39 -4.85 1.81
C ALA A 92 -22.74 -3.87 2.82
N ILE A 93 -21.50 -3.47 2.55
CA ILE A 93 -20.75 -2.49 3.34
C ILE A 93 -21.35 -1.09 3.19
N SER A 94 -21.65 -0.64 1.97
CA SER A 94 -22.35 0.64 1.72
C SER A 94 -23.69 0.70 2.45
N ASP A 95 -24.49 -0.38 2.40
CA ASP A 95 -25.75 -0.47 3.12
C ASP A 95 -25.56 -0.39 4.64
N ALA A 96 -24.51 -1.01 5.18
CA ALA A 96 -24.19 -0.94 6.61
C ALA A 96 -23.75 0.47 7.03
N ALA A 97 -22.90 1.11 6.23
CA ALA A 97 -22.46 2.49 6.44
C ALA A 97 -23.67 3.45 6.48
N GLY A 98 -24.58 3.34 5.51
CA GLY A 98 -25.80 4.15 5.45
C GLY A 98 -26.70 3.97 6.68
N ARG A 99 -26.87 2.74 7.18
CA ARG A 99 -27.65 2.48 8.41
C ARG A 99 -27.02 3.09 9.67
N LEU A 100 -25.69 3.18 9.69
CA LEU A 100 -24.92 3.72 10.82
C LEU A 100 -24.67 5.22 10.71
N GLY A 101 -25.10 5.86 9.61
CA GLY A 101 -24.86 7.29 9.37
C GLY A 101 -23.39 7.62 9.09
N ALA A 102 -22.62 6.66 8.56
CA ALA A 102 -21.25 6.90 8.13
C ALA A 102 -21.24 7.33 6.66
N ASP A 103 -20.92 8.61 6.41
CA ASP A 103 -20.96 9.19 5.08
C ASP A 103 -19.77 8.71 4.24
N ALA A 104 -20.03 8.28 3.00
CA ALA A 104 -18.98 7.98 2.05
C ALA A 104 -18.21 9.25 1.63
N ASP A 105 -16.89 9.13 1.50
CA ASP A 105 -15.96 10.17 1.06
C ASP A 105 -15.19 9.73 -0.19
N PRO A 106 -15.88 9.53 -1.33
CA PRO A 106 -15.25 8.98 -2.52
C PRO A 106 -14.31 9.97 -3.25
N ALA A 107 -14.32 11.25 -2.84
CA ALA A 107 -13.39 12.26 -3.33
C ALA A 107 -12.09 12.31 -2.51
N GLY A 108 -12.05 11.67 -1.34
CA GLY A 108 -10.85 11.60 -0.52
C GLY A 108 -9.79 10.69 -1.16
N VAL A 109 -8.52 11.04 -0.97
CA VAL A 109 -7.40 10.22 -1.45
C VAL A 109 -7.42 8.87 -0.72
N SER A 110 -7.49 7.78 -1.47
CA SER A 110 -7.53 6.40 -0.96
C SER A 110 -6.24 5.62 -1.18
N VAL A 111 -5.52 5.89 -2.28
CA VAL A 111 -4.28 5.20 -2.64
C VAL A 111 -3.24 6.23 -3.06
N THR A 112 -1.99 5.99 -2.69
CA THR A 112 -0.82 6.73 -3.15
C THR A 112 0.26 5.72 -3.47
N GLU A 113 0.96 5.94 -4.58
CA GLU A 113 2.12 5.15 -4.97
C GLU A 113 3.33 6.06 -5.14
N LEU A 114 4.52 5.50 -4.96
CA LEU A 114 5.78 6.17 -5.18
C LEU A 114 6.38 5.65 -6.49
N ALA A 115 6.65 6.56 -7.42
CA ALA A 115 7.39 6.26 -8.63
C ALA A 115 8.87 6.57 -8.40
N LEU A 116 9.75 5.62 -8.72
CA LEU A 116 11.19 5.85 -8.78
C LEU A 116 11.68 5.71 -10.21
N ASP A 117 12.16 6.82 -10.77
CA ASP A 117 12.77 6.84 -12.09
C ASP A 117 14.12 6.10 -12.08
N THR A 118 14.32 5.22 -13.06
CA THR A 118 15.53 4.41 -13.18
C THR A 118 15.83 4.06 -14.63
N HIS A 119 17.12 3.95 -14.96
CA HIS A 119 17.55 3.46 -16.27
C HIS A 119 17.76 1.93 -16.32
N ASP A 120 17.80 1.30 -15.14
CA ASP A 120 17.85 -0.15 -14.99
C ASP A 120 17.31 -0.54 -13.61
N ARG A 121 16.05 -1.00 -13.59
CA ARG A 121 15.40 -1.41 -12.34
C ARG A 121 16.08 -2.60 -11.68
N HIS A 122 16.68 -3.52 -12.43
CA HIS A 122 17.28 -4.72 -11.88
C HIS A 122 18.52 -4.40 -11.02
N GLU A 123 19.17 -3.27 -11.28
CA GLU A 123 20.31 -2.79 -10.52
C GLU A 123 19.93 -2.24 -9.13
N ILE A 124 18.73 -1.64 -9.00
CA ILE A 124 18.34 -0.90 -7.78
C ILE A 124 17.19 -1.53 -6.99
N MET A 125 16.33 -2.33 -7.63
CA MET A 125 15.17 -2.95 -6.97
C MET A 125 15.56 -3.79 -5.73
N PRO A 126 16.62 -4.62 -5.75
CA PRO A 126 17.00 -5.39 -4.56
C PRO A 126 17.35 -4.51 -3.34
N PHE A 127 18.00 -3.37 -3.56
CA PHE A 127 18.29 -2.39 -2.51
C PHE A 127 17.00 -1.86 -1.88
N TRP A 128 16.04 -1.41 -2.70
CA TRP A 128 14.78 -0.86 -2.22
C TRP A 128 13.90 -1.90 -1.53
N ALA A 129 13.91 -3.15 -2.01
CA ALA A 129 13.25 -4.27 -1.34
C ALA A 129 13.82 -4.48 0.08
N ALA A 130 15.15 -4.47 0.23
CA ALA A 130 15.81 -4.61 1.52
C ALA A 130 15.57 -3.41 2.45
N VAL A 131 15.61 -2.19 1.93
CA VAL A 131 15.36 -0.96 2.69
C VAL A 131 13.94 -0.91 3.20
N LEU A 132 12.94 -1.17 2.36
CA LEU A 132 11.52 -1.08 2.73
C LEU A 132 11.01 -2.34 3.44
N GLY A 133 11.66 -3.49 3.24
CA GLY A 133 11.15 -4.79 3.64
C GLY A 133 9.95 -5.20 2.81
N TYR A 134 10.01 -4.92 1.51
CA TYR A 134 8.95 -5.18 0.54
C TYR A 134 9.27 -6.40 -0.32
N GLU A 135 8.25 -6.91 -1.00
CA GLU A 135 8.36 -8.03 -1.94
C GLU A 135 8.02 -7.59 -3.36
N THR A 136 8.53 -8.29 -4.36
CA THR A 136 8.14 -8.06 -5.77
C THR A 136 6.68 -8.45 -5.97
N SER A 137 5.90 -7.55 -6.58
CA SER A 137 4.49 -7.81 -6.90
C SER A 137 4.37 -9.04 -7.82
N ALA A 138 3.42 -9.91 -7.51
CA ALA A 138 3.09 -11.05 -8.37
C ALA A 138 2.39 -10.62 -9.68
N GLY A 139 1.82 -9.41 -9.71
CA GLY A 139 1.09 -8.87 -10.85
C GLY A 139 1.93 -8.01 -11.79
N ASP A 140 2.98 -7.36 -11.28
CA ASP A 140 3.89 -6.50 -12.06
C ASP A 140 5.32 -6.61 -11.51
N ASP A 141 6.25 -7.13 -12.32
CA ASP A 141 7.65 -7.31 -11.91
C ASP A 141 8.43 -5.98 -11.75
N ARG A 142 7.77 -4.85 -12.01
CA ARG A 142 8.29 -3.50 -11.83
C ARG A 142 7.83 -2.85 -10.53
N GLU A 143 7.13 -3.59 -9.67
CA GLU A 143 6.58 -3.08 -8.42
C GLU A 143 7.16 -3.82 -7.21
N LEU A 144 7.43 -3.05 -6.15
CA LEU A 144 7.64 -3.55 -4.81
C LEU A 144 6.43 -3.19 -3.95
N VAL A 145 5.85 -4.19 -3.31
CA VAL A 145 4.64 -4.07 -2.48
C VAL A 145 4.95 -4.40 -1.03
N ASP A 146 4.24 -3.72 -0.14
CA ASP A 146 4.22 -4.09 1.28
C ASP A 146 3.57 -5.47 1.43
N PRO A 147 4.26 -6.48 2.01
CA PRO A 147 3.64 -7.79 2.26
C PRO A 147 2.40 -7.70 3.15
N ASP A 148 2.30 -6.68 3.99
CA ASP A 148 1.16 -6.45 4.88
C ASP A 148 0.07 -5.56 4.24
N GLY A 149 0.30 -5.02 3.05
CA GLY A 149 -0.66 -4.19 2.30
C GLY A 149 -0.97 -2.81 2.92
N SER A 150 -0.21 -2.38 3.93
CA SER A 150 -0.49 -1.16 4.71
C SER A 150 0.24 0.09 4.23
N ARG A 151 1.34 -0.10 3.47
CA ARG A 151 2.23 0.98 3.01
C ARG A 151 2.19 1.12 1.49
N PRO A 152 2.45 2.33 0.94
CA PRO A 152 2.44 2.58 -0.50
C PRO A 152 3.34 1.64 -1.30
N THR A 153 2.87 1.23 -2.48
CA THR A 153 3.69 0.58 -3.51
C THR A 153 4.83 1.51 -3.94
N LEU A 154 6.01 0.93 -4.16
CA LEU A 154 7.11 1.58 -4.89
C LEU A 154 7.22 0.93 -6.27
N TRP A 155 6.99 1.69 -7.33
CA TRP A 155 7.11 1.20 -8.71
C TRP A 155 8.26 1.89 -9.44
N PHE A 156 8.87 1.18 -10.38
CA PHE A 156 10.09 1.60 -11.06
C PHE A 156 9.77 2.06 -12.48
N GLN A 157 9.85 3.37 -12.70
CA GLN A 157 9.58 3.98 -14.00
C GLN A 157 10.86 3.95 -14.85
N GLU A 158 10.79 3.25 -15.99
CA GLU A 158 11.91 3.25 -16.93
C GLU A 158 12.06 4.62 -17.58
N SER A 159 13.23 5.22 -17.44
CA SER A 159 13.57 6.51 -18.03
C SER A 159 14.93 6.42 -18.72
N ASP A 160 15.01 6.93 -19.94
CA ASP A 160 16.22 7.06 -20.75
C ASP A 160 17.15 8.19 -20.28
N HIS A 161 16.71 8.96 -19.29
CA HIS A 161 17.36 10.16 -18.82
C HIS A 161 17.94 9.97 -17.42
N ARG A 162 19.27 10.09 -17.29
CA ARG A 162 19.80 10.89 -16.16
C ARG A 162 19.00 12.18 -16.20
N SER A 163 18.17 12.45 -15.19
CA SER A 163 17.18 13.54 -15.11
C SER A 163 17.43 14.67 -16.11
N PRO A 164 16.44 15.16 -16.88
CA PRO A 164 16.61 16.08 -18.02
C PRO A 164 17.52 17.33 -17.82
N GLU A 165 17.94 17.62 -16.59
CA GLU A 165 18.86 18.72 -16.22
C GLU A 165 19.94 18.30 -15.19
N GLY A 166 20.26 17.02 -15.04
CA GLY A 166 21.18 16.54 -13.99
C GLY A 166 20.64 16.69 -12.56
N VAL A 167 19.32 16.84 -12.41
CA VAL A 167 18.66 16.95 -11.11
C VAL A 167 18.71 15.60 -10.40
N GLU A 168 19.60 15.48 -9.41
CA GLU A 168 19.62 14.36 -8.47
C GLU A 168 18.30 14.29 -7.68
N GLN A 169 18.02 13.12 -7.10
CA GLN A 169 16.84 12.90 -6.26
C GLN A 169 16.73 13.98 -5.16
N ARG A 170 15.63 14.76 -5.16
CA ARG A 170 15.46 15.91 -4.25
C ARG A 170 14.66 15.61 -2.98
N PHE A 171 14.19 14.39 -2.83
CA PHE A 171 13.54 13.87 -1.64
C PHE A 171 14.10 12.48 -1.33
N HIS A 172 13.95 12.01 -0.10
CA HIS A 172 14.30 10.64 0.28
C HIS A 172 13.22 10.08 1.20
N LEU A 173 13.22 8.75 1.34
CA LEU A 173 12.32 8.06 2.27
C LEU A 173 13.04 7.84 3.59
N ASP A 174 12.40 8.26 4.69
CA ASP A 174 12.80 7.91 6.05
C ASP A 174 12.11 6.59 6.44
N VAL A 175 12.87 5.50 6.49
CA VAL A 175 12.38 4.20 6.96
C VAL A 175 12.68 4.08 8.45
N ARG A 176 11.66 4.27 9.27
CA ARG A 176 11.79 4.17 10.73
C ARG A 176 11.69 2.73 11.19
N VAL A 177 12.68 2.30 11.96
CA VAL A 177 12.77 0.91 12.44
C VAL A 177 13.08 0.86 13.94
N PRO A 178 12.75 -0.25 14.62
CA PRO A 178 13.27 -0.51 15.97
C PRO A 178 14.81 -0.48 15.97
N PRO A 179 15.45 0.20 16.96
CA PRO A 179 16.91 0.35 16.99
C PRO A 179 17.69 -0.96 16.81
N GLU A 180 17.23 -2.05 17.42
CA GLU A 180 17.83 -3.37 17.37
C GLU A 180 17.83 -4.03 15.97
N THR A 181 17.01 -3.51 15.05
CA THR A 181 16.92 -4.02 13.66
C THR A 181 17.67 -3.16 12.65
N ALA A 182 18.13 -1.96 13.04
CA ALA A 182 18.70 -0.98 12.12
C ALA A 182 19.96 -1.52 11.42
N GLU A 183 20.92 -2.08 12.16
CA GLU A 183 22.16 -2.61 11.59
C GLU A 183 21.92 -3.78 10.63
N GLN A 184 20.97 -4.68 10.96
CA GLN A 184 20.61 -5.79 10.09
C GLN A 184 20.05 -5.29 8.76
N ARG A 185 19.16 -4.28 8.80
CA ARG A 185 18.56 -3.70 7.61
C ARG A 185 19.57 -2.94 6.75
N ILE A 186 20.48 -2.21 7.38
CA ILE A 186 21.60 -1.54 6.68
C ILE A 186 22.46 -2.57 5.96
N ARG A 187 22.84 -3.67 6.65
CA ARG A 187 23.63 -4.75 6.05
C ARG A 187 22.91 -5.38 4.86
N ALA A 188 21.62 -5.70 5.00
CA ALA A 188 20.83 -6.26 3.91
C ALA A 188 20.78 -5.33 2.68
N ALA A 189 20.63 -4.02 2.89
CA ALA A 189 20.63 -3.05 1.81
C ALA A 189 22.00 -2.94 1.12
N VAL A 190 23.10 -3.00 1.87
CA VAL A 190 24.47 -3.01 1.30
C VAL A 190 24.75 -4.31 0.54
N ASP A 191 24.38 -5.46 1.10
CA ASP A 191 24.53 -6.77 0.45
C ASP A 191 23.70 -6.84 -0.85
N ALA A 192 22.59 -6.09 -0.93
CA ALA A 192 21.74 -5.95 -2.10
C ALA A 192 22.26 -4.93 -3.15
N GLY A 193 23.53 -4.51 -3.06
CA GLY A 193 24.17 -3.62 -4.03
C GLY A 193 24.12 -2.13 -3.67
N GLY A 194 23.55 -1.77 -2.52
CA GLY A 194 23.59 -0.42 -2.00
C GLY A 194 24.93 -0.05 -1.35
N ARG A 195 25.04 1.20 -0.91
CA ARG A 195 26.16 1.69 -0.11
C ARG A 195 25.68 2.51 1.08
N LEU A 196 26.41 2.42 2.19
CA LEU A 196 26.29 3.37 3.28
C LEU A 196 26.97 4.69 2.87
N VAL A 197 26.19 5.76 2.75
CA VAL A 197 26.67 7.10 2.38
C VAL A 197 27.15 7.86 3.61
N SER A 198 26.43 7.78 4.73
CA SER A 198 26.79 8.47 5.97
C SER A 198 26.17 7.79 7.19
N ASP A 199 26.96 7.64 8.24
CA ASP A 199 26.57 7.21 9.58
C ASP A 199 26.82 8.29 10.65
N GLY A 200 27.23 9.50 10.26
CA GLY A 200 27.61 10.58 11.18
C GLY A 200 26.49 11.11 12.08
N ARG A 201 25.26 10.57 11.93
CA ARG A 201 24.08 10.89 12.71
C ARG A 201 23.47 9.66 13.39
N ALA A 202 24.17 8.54 13.36
CA ALA A 202 23.81 7.37 14.14
C ALA A 202 23.80 7.70 15.66
N PRO A 203 22.88 7.12 16.45
CA PRO A 203 21.86 6.14 16.04
C PRO A 203 20.56 6.77 15.52
N SER A 204 20.47 8.09 15.39
CA SER A 204 19.25 8.77 14.93
C SER A 204 18.90 8.43 13.49
N TYR A 205 19.89 8.39 12.60
CA TYR A 205 19.74 7.87 11.24
C TYR A 205 21.06 7.57 10.54
N TRP A 206 20.97 6.72 9.51
CA TRP A 206 22.00 6.40 8.53
C TRP A 206 21.48 6.70 7.13
N VAL A 207 22.32 7.25 6.27
CA VAL A 207 21.99 7.52 4.87
C VAL A 207 22.58 6.41 4.01
N LEU A 208 21.75 5.77 3.20
CA LEU A 208 22.16 4.79 2.21
C LEU A 208 21.82 5.29 0.81
N ALA A 209 22.46 4.70 -0.20
CA ALA A 209 22.12 4.93 -1.58
C ALA A 209 22.13 3.63 -2.38
N ASP A 210 21.24 3.53 -3.37
CA ASP A 210 21.29 2.50 -4.40
C ASP A 210 22.46 2.73 -5.37
N ALA A 211 22.63 1.80 -6.33
CA ALA A 211 23.69 1.85 -7.32
C ALA A 211 23.64 3.09 -8.25
N GLN A 212 22.45 3.68 -8.41
CA GLN A 212 22.22 4.86 -9.25
C GLN A 212 22.31 6.17 -8.45
N GLY A 213 22.46 6.08 -7.13
CA GLY A 213 22.65 7.21 -6.24
C GLY A 213 21.39 7.74 -5.56
N ASN A 214 20.23 7.10 -5.77
CA ASN A 214 19.02 7.46 -5.03
C ASN A 214 19.19 7.09 -3.56
N GLN A 215 18.81 8.00 -2.67
CA GLN A 215 19.04 7.90 -1.24
C GLN A 215 17.77 7.55 -0.46
N ALA A 216 18.00 6.83 0.63
CA ALA A 216 17.01 6.58 1.68
C ALA A 216 17.71 6.59 3.04
N CYS A 217 16.95 6.87 4.10
CA CYS A 217 17.45 6.83 5.46
C CYS A 217 16.87 5.64 6.22
N ILE A 218 17.72 4.90 6.93
CA ILE A 218 17.26 4.06 8.04
C ILE A 218 17.28 4.93 9.28
N THR A 219 16.15 5.06 9.96
CA THR A 219 16.00 5.98 11.09
C THR A 219 15.50 5.25 12.34
N THR A 220 15.89 5.77 13.51
CA THR A 220 15.37 5.27 14.78
C THR A 220 14.87 6.43 15.64
N TRP A 221 14.19 6.10 16.73
CA TRP A 221 13.78 7.09 17.72
C TRP A 221 14.93 7.51 18.67
N LEU A 222 16.04 6.76 18.71
CA LEU A 222 17.18 7.11 19.54
C LEU A 222 17.80 8.43 19.05
N GLY A 223 18.18 9.32 19.97
CA GLY A 223 18.79 10.59 19.61
C GLY A 223 17.85 11.58 18.90
N ARG A 224 16.53 11.42 19.06
CA ARG A 224 15.51 12.41 18.70
C ARG A 224 14.71 12.77 19.96
N GLU A 225 14.32 14.03 20.10
CA GLU A 225 13.33 14.42 21.12
C GLU A 225 11.97 13.82 20.72
N VAL A 226 11.30 13.18 21.66
CA VAL A 226 9.98 12.54 21.49
C VAL A 226 8.84 13.51 21.75
#